data_AF-A0A2D9CHN5-F1
#
_entry.id   AF-A0A2D9CHN5-F1
#
_cell.length_a   1.000
_cell.length_b   1.000
_cell.length_c   1.000
_cell.angle_alpha   90.00
_cell.angle_beta   90.00
_cell.angle_gamma   90.00
#
_symmetry.space_group_name_H-M   'P 1'
#
loop_
_entity.id
_entity.type
_entity.pdbx_description
1 polymer ?
#
loop_
_entity_poly.entity_id
_entity_poly.type
_entity_poly.pdbx_seq_one_letter_code
_entity_poly.pdbx_strand_id
1 'polypeptide(L)' 'MSDNEDTKRAMELLNQVSRSSIAIIDTITQRGGFRGEELSTIGNLRDQCTQGVQIVESWKQEQAED' A
#
# COMPACT_ATOMS: atom_id res chain seq x y z
N MET A 1 25.39 -7.95 -0.57
CA MET A 1 24.53 -8.44 -1.66
C MET A 1 23.24 -9.10 -1.14
N SER A 2 23.25 -9.88 -0.04
CA SER A 2 22.03 -10.47 0.55
C SER A 2 20.98 -9.44 0.98
N ASP A 3 21.38 -8.39 1.71
CA ASP A 3 20.44 -7.40 2.28
C ASP A 3 19.64 -6.61 1.22
N ASN A 4 20.17 -6.47 0.00
CA ASN A 4 19.50 -5.77 -1.11
C ASN A 4 18.37 -6.65 -1.71
N GLU A 5 18.56 -7.96 -1.77
CA GLU A 5 17.54 -8.88 -2.29
C GLU A 5 16.34 -9.01 -1.34
N ASP A 6 16.60 -9.09 -0.03
CA ASP A 6 15.54 -9.10 0.99
C ASP A 6 14.76 -7.79 1.02
N THR A 7 15.47 -6.65 0.89
CA THR A 7 14.83 -5.32 0.80
C THR A 7 13.95 -5.23 -0.44
N LYS A 8 14.43 -5.67 -1.61
CA LYS A 8 13.65 -5.70 -2.84
C LYS A 8 12.38 -6.54 -2.69
N ARG A 9 12.51 -7.75 -2.12
CA ARG A 9 11.37 -8.64 -1.88
C ARG A 9 10.36 -8.01 -0.91
N ALA A 10 10.83 -7.35 0.14
CA ALA A 10 9.97 -6.65 1.08
C ALA A 10 9.21 -5.49 0.41
N MET A 11 9.88 -4.70 -0.44
CA MET A 11 9.25 -3.60 -1.18
C MET A 11 8.22 -4.09 -2.19
N GLU A 12 8.52 -5.16 -2.93
CA GLU A 12 7.56 -5.78 -3.85
C GLU A 12 6.32 -6.29 -3.11
N LEU A 13 6.51 -6.98 -1.98
CA LEU A 13 5.42 -7.44 -1.13
C LEU A 13 4.59 -6.27 -0.58
N LEU A 14 5.24 -5.21 -0.08
CA LEU A 14 4.57 -4.03 0.45
C LEU A 14 3.71 -3.35 -0.62
N ASN A 15 4.20 -3.23 -1.86
CA ASN A 15 3.47 -2.65 -2.97
C ASN A 15 2.22 -3.49 -3.30
N GLN A 16 2.38 -4.81 -3.40
CA GLN A 16 1.28 -5.73 -3.69
C GLN A 16 0.21 -5.69 -2.59
N VAL A 17 0.61 -5.78 -1.32
CA VAL A 17 -0.30 -5.74 -0.18
C VAL A 17 -1.03 -4.40 -0.13
N SER A 18 -0.33 -3.28 -0.28
CA SER A 18 -0.94 -1.94 -0.24
C SER A 18 -1.99 -1.74 -1.34
N ARG A 19 -1.66 -2.10 -2.59
CA ARG A 19 -2.60 -2.01 -3.72
C ARG A 19 -3.83 -2.91 -3.53
N SER A 20 -3.63 -4.13 -3.06
CA SER A 20 -4.71 -5.09 -2.82
C SER A 20 -5.64 -4.62 -1.70
N SER A 21 -5.07 -4.10 -0.60
CA SER A 21 -5.82 -3.51 0.50
C SER A 21 -6.67 -2.33 0.05
N ILE A 22 -6.11 -1.39 -0.73
CA ILE A 22 -6.87 -0.26 -1.30
C ILE A 22 -8.06 -0.77 -2.12
N ALA A 23 -7.84 -1.73 -3.02
CA ALA A 23 -8.90 -2.26 -3.87
C ALA A 23 -10.05 -2.90 -3.07
N ILE A 24 -9.72 -3.65 -2.02
CA ILE A 24 -10.71 -4.26 -1.13
C ILE A 24 -11.46 -3.18 -0.33
N ILE A 25 -10.75 -2.23 0.26
CA ILE A 25 -11.35 -1.13 1.01
C ILE A 25 -12.31 -0.34 0.13
N ASP A 26 -11.89 0.03 -1.08
CA ASP A 26 -12.71 0.77 -2.04
C ASP A 26 -13.97 -0.01 -2.40
N THR A 27 -13.81 -1.31 -2.71
CA THR A 27 -14.94 -2.18 -3.07
C THR A 27 -15.97 -2.28 -1.94
N ILE A 28 -15.53 -2.49 -0.70
CA ILE A 28 -16.42 -2.65 0.46
C ILE A 28 -17.06 -1.31 0.81
N THR A 29 -16.30 -0.22 0.78
CA THR A 29 -16.80 1.13 1.05
C THR A 29 -17.85 1.55 0.03
N GLN A 30 -17.62 1.31 -1.26
CA GLN A 30 -18.59 1.58 -2.34
C GLN A 30 -19.89 0.78 -2.16
N ARG A 31 -19.83 -0.42 -1.57
CA ARG A 31 -21.01 -1.25 -1.23
C ARG A 31 -21.69 -0.82 0.08
N GLY A 32 -21.19 0.21 0.76
CA GLY A 32 -21.73 0.68 2.04
C GLY A 32 -21.43 -0.23 3.22
N GLY A 33 -20.36 -1.03 3.13
CA GLY A 33 -19.96 -1.99 4.16
C GLY A 33 -19.37 -1.39 5.44
N PHE A 34 -19.03 -0.10 5.44
CA PHE A 34 -18.52 0.64 6.60
C PHE A 34 -19.36 1.90 6.84
N ARG A 35 -19.57 2.27 8.12
CA ARG A 35 -20.34 3.45 8.52
C ARG A 35 -19.76 4.10 9.77
N GLY A 36 -20.09 5.37 9.99
CA GLY A 36 -19.67 6.09 11.20
C GLY A 36 -18.16 6.05 11.41
N GLU A 37 -17.73 5.67 12.61
CA GLU A 37 -16.30 5.64 13.01
C GLU A 37 -15.48 4.59 12.23
N GLU A 38 -16.10 3.48 11.82
CA GLU A 38 -15.43 2.45 11.02
C GLU A 38 -15.06 2.98 9.63
N LEU A 39 -15.90 3.84 9.04
CA LEU A 39 -15.64 4.46 7.74
C LEU A 39 -14.42 5.41 7.82
N SER A 40 -14.32 6.20 8.89
CA SER A 40 -13.16 7.07 9.11
C SER A 40 -11.88 6.25 9.34
N THR A 41 -11.98 5.16 10.10
CA THR A 41 -10.86 4.28 10.40
C THR A 41 -10.33 3.59 9.14
N ILE A 42 -11.22 3.03 8.31
CA ILE A 42 -10.81 2.37 7.07
C ILE A 42 -10.30 3.37 6.02
N GLY A 43 -10.83 4.61 6.01
CA GLY A 43 -10.33 5.71 5.20
C GLY A 43 -8.86 6.04 5.53
N ASN A 44 -8.53 6.16 6.82
CA ASN A 44 -7.14 6.39 7.24
C ASN A 44 -6.22 5.23 6.83
N LEU A 45 -6.67 3.98 6.96
CA LEU A 45 -5.89 2.82 6.54
C LEU A 45 -5.63 2.83 5.02
N ARG A 46 -6.64 3.19 4.21
CA ARG A 46 -6.50 3.34 2.76
C ARG A 46 -5.46 4.40 2.40
N ASP A 47 -5.45 5.53 3.09
CA ASP A 47 -4.50 6.61 2.87
C ASP A 47 -3.07 6.17 3.24
N GLN A 48 -2.91 5.40 4.31
CA GLN A 48 -1.62 4.78 4.68
C GLN A 48 -1.13 3.78 3.61
N CYS A 49 -2.02 2.95 3.06
CA CYS A 49 -1.67 2.08 1.94
C CYS A 49 -1.24 2.89 0.70
N THR A 50 -1.89 4.02 0.44
CA THR A 50 -1.52 4.90 -0.67
C THR A 50 -0.11 5.47 -0.48
N GLN A 51 0.22 5.92 0.74
CA GLN A 51 1.58 6.34 1.10
C GLN A 51 2.58 5.19 0.95
N GLY A 52 2.22 3.97 1.36
CA GLY A 52 3.05 2.77 1.18
C GLY A 52 3.37 2.47 -0.29
N VAL A 53 2.41 2.64 -1.19
CA VAL A 53 2.66 2.53 -2.64
C VAL A 53 3.66 3.58 -3.10
N GLN A 54 3.47 4.85 -2.71
CA GLN A 54 4.37 5.95 -3.10
C GLN A 54 5.81 5.70 -2.65
N ILE A 55 6.02 5.24 -1.41
CA ILE A 55 7.35 4.89 -0.88
C ILE A 55 8.01 3.83 -1.76
N VAL A 56 7.29 2.77 -2.13
CA VAL A 56 7.87 1.72 -2.99
C VAL A 56 8.18 2.24 -4.40
N GLU A 57 7.31 3.07 -4.98
CA GLU A 57 7.58 3.63 -6.31
C GLU A 57 8.80 4.57 -6.28
N SER A 58 8.96 5.40 -5.25
CA SER A 58 10.17 6.21 -5.04
C SER A 58 11.42 5.34 -4.91
N TRP A 59 11.38 4.31 -4.06
CA TRP A 59 12.49 3.38 -3.89
C TRP A 59 12.87 2.68 -5.20
N LYS A 60 11.89 2.29 -6.03
CA LYS A 60 12.15 1.69 -7.34
C LYS A 60 12.79 2.66 -8.33
N GLN A 61 12.44 3.94 -8.27
CA GLN A 61 13.03 4.98 -9.11
C GLN A 61 14.50 5.18 -8.74
N GLU A 62 14.82 5.33 -7.45
CA GLU A 62 16.18 5.44 -6.93
C GLU A 62 17.05 4.25 -7.37
N GLN A 63 16.53 3.03 -7.22
CA GLN A 63 17.24 1.79 -7.61
C GLN A 63 17.39 1.58 -9.12
N ALA A 64 16.66 2.32 -9.95
CA ALA A 64 16.78 2.28 -11.41
C ALA A 64 17.74 3.36 -11.94
N GLU A 65 18.01 4.38 -11.14
CA GLU A 65 18.96 5.47 -11.42
C GLU A 65 20.40 5.11 -11.01
N ASP A 66 20.57 4.17 -10.07
CA ASP A 66 21.84 3.56 -9.65
C ASP A 66 22.27 2.36 -10.53
#